data_AF-A0A8S4RIZ8-F1
#
_entry.id   AF-A0A8S4RIZ8-F1
#
_cell.length_a   1.000
_cell.length_b   1.000
_cell.length_c   1.000
_cell.angle_alpha   90.00
_cell.angle_beta   90.00
_cell.angle_gamma   90.00
#
_symmetry.space_group_name_H-M   'P 1'
#
loop_
_entity.id
_entity.type
_entity.pdbx_description
1 polymer ?
#
loop_
_entity_poly.entity_id
_entity_poly.type
_entity_poly.pdbx_seq_one_letter_code
_entity_poly.pdbx_strand_id
1 'polypeptide(L)' 'MFDIKLCTVCLQMDVKCYNLNGQLRKDYNLVSGLESRCGNGLPEYLCYQCVAYVMSCKRFRDKCQRAYFTLKEILHRNKE' A
#
# COMPACT_ATOMS: atom_id res chain seq x y z
N MET A 1 20.62 -2.21 -20.67
CA MET A 1 20.27 -1.57 -19.37
C MET A 1 19.93 -2.71 -18.43
N PHE A 2 20.71 -2.91 -17.36
CA PHE A 2 20.45 -3.99 -16.41
C PHE A 2 19.10 -3.74 -15.74
N ASP A 3 18.21 -4.74 -15.77
CA ASP A 3 16.89 -4.68 -15.16
C ASP A 3 17.05 -4.86 -13.64
N ILE A 4 17.50 -3.79 -12.97
CA ILE A 4 17.79 -3.81 -11.53
C ILE A 4 16.44 -3.86 -10.79
N LYS A 5 16.14 -5.02 -10.20
CA LYS A 5 14.98 -5.23 -9.33
C LYS A 5 15.20 -4.62 -7.95
N LEU A 6 15.15 -3.29 -7.90
CA LEU A 6 15.31 -2.49 -6.69
C LEU A 6 13.95 -2.26 -6.02
N CYS A 7 13.85 -2.49 -4.72
CA CYS A 7 12.65 -2.13 -3.97
C CYS A 7 12.48 -0.60 -3.89
N THR A 8 11.35 -0.05 -4.36
CA THR A 8 11.04 1.39 -4.32
C THR A 8 11.01 1.97 -2.91
N VAL A 9 10.74 1.15 -1.88
CA VAL A 9 10.55 1.61 -0.49
C VAL A 9 11.85 1.57 0.31
N CYS A 10 12.61 0.48 0.23
CA CYS A 10 13.77 0.25 1.11
C CYS A 10 15.09 0.10 0.36
N LEU A 11 15.08 0.22 -0.97
CA LEU A 11 16.26 0.12 -1.84
C LEU A 11 17.02 -1.22 -1.71
N GLN A 12 16.39 -2.25 -1.16
CA GLN A 12 16.95 -3.59 -1.14
C GLN A 12 16.97 -4.19 -2.54
N MET A 13 18.07 -4.88 -2.84
CA MET A 13 18.31 -5.67 -4.05
C MET A 13 18.49 -7.14 -3.66
N ASP A 14 18.61 -8.04 -4.65
CA ASP A 14 18.93 -9.47 -4.46
C ASP A 14 18.00 -10.24 -3.52
N VAL A 15 16.78 -9.73 -3.34
CA VAL A 15 15.69 -10.37 -2.59
C VAL A 15 14.49 -10.56 -3.50
N LYS A 16 13.55 -11.42 -3.08
CA LYS A 16 12.31 -11.62 -3.81
C LYS A 16 11.54 -10.30 -3.93
N CYS A 17 11.38 -9.84 -5.16
CA CYS A 17 10.68 -8.63 -5.53
C CYS A 17 9.42 -8.94 -6.35
N TYR A 18 8.41 -8.08 -6.20
CA TYR A 18 7.12 -8.14 -6.87
C TYR A 18 6.92 -6.87 -7.68
N ASN A 19 6.37 -6.99 -8.89
CA ASN A 19 6.02 -5.83 -9.71
C ASN A 19 5.00 -4.96 -8.97
N LEU A 20 5.30 -3.67 -8.86
CA LEU A 20 4.41 -2.64 -8.32
C LEU A 20 3.35 -2.31 -9.39
N ASN A 21 2.39 -3.19 -9.61
CA ASN A 21 1.31 -2.99 -10.58
C ASN A 21 -0.05 -3.43 -10.01
N GLY A 22 -1.12 -3.22 -10.79
CA GLY A 22 -2.46 -3.65 -10.44
C GLY A 22 -2.90 -3.22 -9.03
N GLN A 23 -3.38 -4.18 -8.24
CA GLN A 23 -3.85 -3.91 -6.88
C GLN A 23 -2.73 -3.51 -5.92
N LEU A 24 -1.53 -4.07 -6.07
CA LEU A 24 -0.40 -3.74 -5.19
C LEU A 24 -0.02 -2.26 -5.32
N ARG A 25 -0.05 -1.70 -6.54
CA ARG A 25 0.18 -0.28 -6.78
C ARG A 25 -0.89 0.60 -6.12
N LYS A 26 -2.16 0.22 -6.27
CA LYS A 26 -3.28 0.94 -5.63
C LYS A 26 -3.13 0.95 -4.11
N ASP A 27 -2.81 -0.20 -3.53
CA ASP A 27 -2.64 -0.35 -2.08
C ASP A 27 -1.43 0.41 -1.57
N TYR A 28 -0.30 0.35 -2.29
CA TYR A 28 0.89 1.14 -1.99
C TYR A 28 0.61 2.64 -2.02
N ASN A 29 0.01 3.15 -3.10
CA ASN A 29 -0.35 4.57 -3.22
C ASN A 29 -1.28 4.99 -2.08
N LEU A 30 -2.26 4.14 -1.75
CA LEU A 30 -3.22 4.39 -0.68
C LEU A 30 -2.56 4.51 0.71
N VAL A 31 -1.61 3.63 1.04
CA VAL A 31 -0.99 3.62 2.38
C VAL A 31 0.21 4.55 2.51
N SER A 32 0.89 4.87 1.41
CA SER A 32 2.04 5.79 1.40
C SER A 32 1.65 7.25 1.17
N GLY A 33 0.48 7.52 0.57
CA GLY A 33 0.09 8.85 0.13
C GLY A 33 0.84 9.34 -1.12
N LEU A 34 1.58 8.45 -1.79
CA LEU A 34 2.35 8.77 -3.00
C LEU A 34 1.59 8.34 -4.26
N GLU A 35 1.82 9.05 -5.36
CA GLU A 35 1.29 8.67 -6.68
C GLU A 35 2.38 8.00 -7.52
N SER A 36 2.50 6.68 -7.42
CA SER A 36 3.41 5.94 -8.31
C SER A 36 2.78 5.76 -9.70
N ARG A 37 3.51 6.13 -10.75
CA ARG A 37 3.16 5.90 -12.16
C ARG A 37 4.13 4.91 -12.80
N CYS A 38 3.69 4.21 -13.84
CA CYS A 38 4.57 3.33 -14.61
C CYS A 38 5.34 4.17 -15.63
N GLY A 39 6.60 3.84 -15.89
CA GLY A 39 7.43 4.46 -16.91
C GLY A 39 8.02 5.83 -16.57
N ASN A 40 8.00 6.26 -15.29
CA ASN A 40 8.59 7.53 -14.87
C ASN A 40 10.09 7.45 -14.51
N GLY A 41 10.75 6.33 -14.82
CA GLY A 41 12.16 6.08 -14.51
C GLY A 41 12.45 5.67 -13.07
N LEU A 42 11.43 5.56 -12.20
CA LEU A 42 11.59 5.04 -10.84
C LEU A 42 11.49 3.51 -10.81
N PRO A 43 12.06 2.86 -9.78
CA PRO A 43 11.89 1.42 -9.59
C PRO A 43 10.42 1.02 -9.49
N GLU A 44 10.05 -0.05 -10.19
CA GLU A 44 8.68 -0.56 -10.25
C GLU A 44 8.51 -1.86 -9.48
N TYR A 45 9.26 -2.03 -8.39
CA TYR A 45 9.28 -3.27 -7.62
C TYR A 45 9.18 -3.01 -6.11
N LEU A 46 8.55 -3.93 -5.39
CA LEU A 46 8.61 -4.00 -3.93
C LEU A 46 9.20 -5.33 -3.51
N CYS A 47 10.13 -5.33 -2.55
CA CYS A 47 10.59 -6.56 -1.92
C CYS A 47 9.46 -7.18 -1.08
N TYR A 48 9.55 -8.48 -0.83
CA TYR A 48 8.53 -9.24 -0.08
C TYR A 48 8.18 -8.63 1.29
N GLN A 49 9.16 -8.04 1.99
CA GLN A 49 8.93 -7.37 3.29
C GLN A 49 8.09 -6.09 3.12
N CYS A 50 8.42 -5.26 2.13
CA CYS A 50 7.65 -4.05 1.84
C CYS A 50 6.24 -4.36 1.34
N VAL A 51 6.04 -5.46 0.60
CA VAL A 51 4.71 -5.96 0.27
C VAL A 51 3.94 -6.34 1.53
N ALA A 52 4.56 -7.04 2.48
CA ALA A 52 3.95 -7.38 3.77
C ALA A 52 3.57 -6.13 4.58
N TYR A 53 4.40 -5.09 4.58
CA TYR A 53 4.07 -3.81 5.22
C TYR A 53 2.88 -3.13 4.56
N VAL A 54 2.83 -3.04 3.23
CA VAL A 54 1.68 -2.45 2.50
C VAL A 54 0.38 -3.17 2.87
N MET A 55 0.38 -4.51 2.86
CA MET A 55 -0.79 -5.30 3.24
C MET A 55 -1.20 -5.07 4.69
N SER A 56 -0.24 -4.97 5.61
CA SER A 56 -0.50 -4.76 7.04
C SER A 56 -1.07 -3.36 7.30
N CYS A 57 -0.49 -2.32 6.69
CA CYS A 57 -0.98 -0.95 6.78
C CYS A 57 -2.38 -0.81 6.19
N LYS A 58 -2.66 -1.45 5.04
CA LYS A 58 -4.01 -1.46 4.45
C LYS A 58 -5.03 -2.11 5.38
N ARG A 59 -4.72 -3.29 5.92
CA ARG A 59 -5.61 -3.97 6.88
C ARG A 59 -5.88 -3.12 8.13
N PHE A 60 -4.85 -2.44 8.64
CA PHE A 60 -5.01 -1.51 9.75
C PHE A 60 -5.92 -0.35 9.38
N ARG A 61 -5.68 0.31 8.23
CA ARG A 61 -6.51 1.38 7.71
C ARG A 61 -7.98 0.96 7.57
N ASP A 62 -8.24 -0.21 6.98
CA ASP A 62 -9.60 -0.70 6.76
C ASP A 62 -10.33 -0.97 8.08
N LYS A 63 -9.63 -1.48 9.11
CA LYS A 63 -10.17 -1.61 10.47
C LYS A 63 -10.56 -0.26 11.06
N CYS A 64 -9.68 0.74 10.96
CA CYS A 64 -9.96 2.09 11.44
C CYS A 64 -11.19 2.70 10.76
N GLN A 65 -11.29 2.57 9.43
CA GLN A 65 -12.44 3.08 8.67
C GLN A 65 -13.73 2.39 9.08
N ARG A 66 -13.74 1.06 9.12
CA ARG A 66 -14.93 0.29 9.53
C ARG A 66 -15.38 0.69 10.94
N ALA A 67 -14.46 0.75 11.90
CA ALA A 67 -14.77 1.15 13.26
C ALA A 67 -15.39 2.56 13.32
N TYR A 68 -14.79 3.52 12.61
CA TYR A 68 -15.31 4.89 12.55
C TYR A 68 -16.72 4.97 11.96
N PHE A 69 -16.97 4.30 10.82
CA PHE A 69 -18.30 4.26 10.22
C PHE A 69 -19.32 3.61 11.17
N THR A 70 -19.00 2.47 11.76
CA THR A 70 -19.89 1.79 12.72
C THR A 70 -20.21 2.67 13.92
N LEU A 71 -19.22 3.35 14.50
CA LEU A 71 -19.43 4.24 15.64
C LEU A 71 -20.28 5.45 15.27
N LYS A 72 -20.10 6.03 14.07
CA LYS A 72 -20.95 7.11 13.58
C LYS A 72 -22.41 6.70 13.41
N GLU A 73 -22.65 5.53 12.84
CA GLU A 73 -24.01 4.99 12.69
C GLU A 73 -24.71 4.79 14.04
N ILE A 74 -23.99 4.26 15.04
CA ILE A 74 -24.52 4.10 16.41
C ILE A 74 -24.88 5.47 17.00
N LEU A 75 -24.00 6.46 16.85
CA LEU A 75 -24.25 7.82 17.34
C LEU A 75 -25.42 8.50 16.63
N HIS A 76 -25.65 8.20 15.35
CA HIS A 76 -26.77 8.75 14.60
C HIS A 76 -28.10 8.19 15.08
N ARG A 77 -28.19 6.86 15.24
CA ARG A 77 -29.41 6.17 15.71
C ARG A 77 -29.80 6.53 17.14
N ASN A 78 -28.83 6.83 18.00
CA ASN A 78 -29.10 7.21 19.40
C ASN A 78 -29.56 8.68 19.56
N LYS A 79 -29.56 9.47 18.49
CA LYS A 79 -30.09 10.85 18.50
C LYS A 79 -31.54 10.95 18.02
N GLU A 80 -32.09 9.86 17.47
CA GLU A 80 -33.50 9.68 17.11
C GLU A 80 -34.24 9.02 18.27
#